data_AF-A0A932QWU6-F1
#
_entry.id   AF-A0A932QWU6-F1
#
_cell.length_a   1.000
_cell.length_b   1.000
_cell.length_c   1.000
_cell.angle_alpha   90.00
_cell.angle_beta   90.00
_cell.angle_gamma   90.00
#
_symmetry.space_group_name_H-M   'P 1'
#
loop_
_entity.id
_entity.type
_entity.pdbx_description
1 polymer ?
#
loop_
_entity_poly.entity_id
_entity_poly.type
_entity_poly.pdbx_seq_one_letter_code
_entity_poly.pdbx_strand_id
1 'polypeptide(L)' 'MSICTQCHGLADPQAHTAQEWPIVVVRMVDRMRRTQAFSSRSVVVPKDHEVDQIIAYLALHGLKKDHLP' A
#
# COMPACT_ATOMS: atom_id res chain seq x y z
N MET A 1 -11.14 6.16 10.35
CA MET A 1 -10.02 6.83 9.65
C MET A 1 -9.37 5.81 8.73
N SER A 2 -9.15 6.13 7.46
CA SER A 2 -8.47 5.23 6.51
C SER A 2 -6.96 5.49 6.55
N ILE A 3 -6.16 4.43 6.75
CA ILE A 3 -4.70 4.51 6.93
C ILE A 3 -4.01 4.92 5.61
N CYS A 4 -4.53 4.53 4.46
CA CYS A 4 -3.88 4.76 3.17
C CYS A 4 -4.21 6.10 2.51
N THR A 5 -5.21 6.85 3.01
CA THR A 5 -5.60 8.17 2.46
C THR A 5 -5.01 9.35 3.22
N GLN A 6 -3.97 9.11 4.04
CA GLN A 6 -3.34 10.15 4.85
C GLN A 6 -2.51 11.14 4.03
N CYS A 7 -2.05 10.76 2.84
CA CYS A 7 -1.15 11.57 2.02
C CYS A 7 -1.69 11.85 0.61
N HIS A 8 -2.45 10.94 0.03
CA HIS A 8 -3.06 11.03 -1.31
C HIS A 8 -4.29 10.12 -1.39
N GLY A 9 -5.01 10.11 -2.52
CA GLY A 9 -6.11 9.18 -2.77
C GLY A 9 -5.66 7.72 -2.87
N LEU A 10 -6.59 6.77 -2.76
CA LEU A 10 -6.29 5.35 -2.96
C LEU A 10 -5.89 5.09 -4.41
N ALA A 11 -4.91 4.21 -4.59
CA ALA A 11 -4.60 3.67 -5.91
C ALA A 11 -5.70 2.67 -6.32
N ASP A 12 -5.98 2.60 -7.62
CA ASP A 12 -6.76 1.50 -8.19
C ASP A 12 -5.97 0.19 -8.00
N PRO A 13 -6.56 -0.88 -7.44
CA PRO A 13 -5.93 -2.20 -7.39
C PRO A 13 -5.40 -2.71 -8.74
N GLN A 14 -5.95 -2.25 -9.86
CA GLN A 14 -5.50 -2.62 -11.20
C GLN A 14 -4.23 -1.86 -11.67
N ALA A 15 -3.71 -0.90 -10.88
CA ALA A 15 -2.52 -0.13 -11.23
C ALA A 15 -1.22 -0.95 -11.21
N HIS A 16 -1.20 -2.08 -10.49
CA HIS A 16 -0.07 -3.00 -10.41
C HIS A 16 -0.56 -4.45 -10.49
N THR A 17 0.33 -5.35 -10.88
CA THR A 17 0.05 -6.79 -10.88
C THR A 17 -0.01 -7.36 -9.46
N ALA A 18 -0.68 -8.50 -9.29
CA ALA A 18 -0.75 -9.20 -8.02
C ALA A 18 0.64 -9.47 -7.39
N GLN A 19 1.65 -9.70 -8.22
CA GLN A 19 3.03 -9.96 -7.76
C GLN A 19 3.79 -8.68 -7.37
N GLU A 20 3.39 -7.52 -7.89
CA GLU A 20 4.04 -6.24 -7.61
C GLU A 20 3.51 -5.57 -6.35
N TRP A 21 2.23 -5.79 -6.03
CA TRP A 21 1.58 -5.17 -4.87
C TRP A 21 2.31 -5.35 -3.53
N PRO A 22 2.85 -6.53 -3.17
CA PRO A 22 3.65 -6.68 -1.94
C PRO A 22 4.81 -5.68 -1.88
N ILE A 23 5.52 -5.48 -2.99
CA ILE A 23 6.67 -4.57 -3.08
C ILE A 23 6.22 -3.12 -2.93
N VAL A 24 5.10 -2.74 -3.56
CA VAL A 24 4.54 -1.38 -3.50
C VAL A 24 4.12 -1.04 -2.06
N VAL A 25 3.40 -1.96 -1.39
CA VAL A 25 2.94 -1.75 -0.02
C VAL A 25 4.11 -1.63 0.96
N VAL A 26 5.13 -2.49 0.85
CA VAL A 26 6.34 -2.39 1.69
C VAL A 26 7.02 -1.02 1.54
N ARG A 27 7.19 -0.54 0.30
CA ARG A 27 7.77 0.79 0.05
C ARG A 27 6.92 1.92 0.63
N MET A 28 5.59 1.79 0.58
CA MET A 28 4.69 2.77 1.19
C MET A 28 4.83 2.79 2.71
N VAL A 29 4.77 1.63 3.36
CA VAL A 29 4.92 1.52 4.82
C VAL A 29 6.26 2.09 5.28
N ASP A 30 7.35 1.80 4.57
CA ASP A 30 8.66 2.39 4.84
C ASP A 30 8.66 3.92 4.74
N ARG A 31 7.97 4.47 3.72
CA ARG A 31 7.81 5.92 3.57
C ARG A 31 7.00 6.49 4.72
N MET A 32 5.96 5.81 5.19
CA MET A 32 5.16 6.24 6.33
C MET A 32 5.99 6.24 7.62
N ARG A 33 6.76 5.19 7.89
CA ARG A 33 7.69 5.11 9.04
C ARG A 33 8.72 6.23 9.01
N ARG A 34 9.36 6.48 7.87
CA ARG A 34 10.31 7.61 7.73
C ARG A 34 9.63 8.97 7.91
N THR A 35 8.41 9.14 7.40
CA THR A 35 7.66 10.38 7.59
C THR A 35 7.33 10.59 9.07
N GLN A 36 6.88 9.55 9.76
CA GLN A 36 6.59 9.61 11.20
C GLN A 36 7.84 9.91 12.03
N ALA A 37 9.01 9.39 11.65
CA ALA A 37 10.26 9.58 12.38
C ALA A 37 10.95 10.93 12.12
N PHE A 38 10.85 11.47 10.90
CA PHE A 38 11.67 12.60 10.44
C PHE A 38 10.89 13.82 9.97
N SER A 39 9.56 13.80 10.05
CA SER A 39 8.70 14.95 9.71
C SER A 39 7.91 15.42 10.92
N SER A 40 7.47 16.67 10.90
CA SER A 40 6.45 17.18 11.82
C SER A 40 5.04 16.65 11.51
N ARG A 41 4.85 15.95 10.39
CA ARG A 41 3.56 15.35 10.02
C ARG A 41 3.30 14.09 10.85
N SER A 42 2.22 14.09 11.63
CA SER A 42 1.69 12.88 12.25
C SER A 42 1.12 11.94 11.19
N VAL A 43 1.68 10.74 11.11
CA VAL A 43 1.21 9.66 10.23
C VAL A 43 0.97 8.42 11.09
N VAL A 44 -0.17 7.77 10.91
CA VAL A 44 -0.49 6.47 11.50
C VAL A 44 0.09 5.39 10.59
N VAL A 45 1.05 4.62 11.09
CA VAL A 45 1.63 3.48 10.36
C VAL A 45 0.79 2.22 10.67
N PRO A 46 0.35 1.45 9.66
CA PRO A 46 -0.38 0.20 9.90
C PRO A 46 0.50 -0.82 10.64
N LYS A 47 -0.12 -1.65 11.47
CA LYS A 47 0.51 -2.80 12.12
C LYS A 47 0.77 -3.89 11.10
N ASP A 48 1.70 -4.79 11.41
CA ASP A 48 2.14 -5.81 10.45
C ASP A 48 0.97 -6.69 9.94
N HIS A 49 0.03 -7.10 10.80
CA HIS A 49 -1.15 -7.84 10.35
C HIS A 49 -2.09 -7.03 9.44
N GLU A 50 -2.16 -5.71 9.60
CA GLU A 50 -2.93 -4.83 8.70
C GLU A 50 -2.21 -4.70 7.36
N VAL A 51 -0.87 -4.65 7.37
CA VAL A 51 -0.06 -4.69 6.15
C VAL A 51 -0.31 -5.98 5.38
N ASP A 52 -0.33 -7.12 6.04
CA ASP A 52 -0.63 -8.42 5.42
C ASP A 52 -2.03 -8.45 4.80
N GLN A 53 -3.05 -7.90 5.49
CA GLN A 53 -4.41 -7.79 4.97
C GLN A 53 -4.49 -6.88 3.74
N ILE A 54 -3.77 -5.74 3.75
CA ILE A 54 -3.70 -4.82 2.61
C ILE A 54 -3.04 -5.51 1.41
N ILE A 55 -1.93 -6.21 1.62
CA ILE A 55 -1.24 -6.96 0.57
C ILE A 55 -2.16 -8.05 0.01
N ALA A 56 -2.83 -8.83 0.87
CA ALA A 56 -3.73 -9.88 0.44
C ALA A 56 -4.89 -9.32 -0.41
N TYR A 57 -5.49 -8.22 0.01
CA TYR A 57 -6.54 -7.55 -0.75
C TYR A 57 -6.04 -7.07 -2.12
N LEU A 58 -4.92 -6.33 -2.16
CA LEU A 58 -4.39 -5.78 -3.41
C LEU A 58 -3.87 -6.88 -4.34
N ALA A 59 -3.30 -7.97 -3.83
CA ALA A 59 -2.90 -9.11 -4.64
C ALA A 59 -4.11 -9.85 -5.23
N LEU A 60 -5.20 -10.02 -4.47
CA LEU A 60 -6.44 -10.64 -4.94
C LEU A 60 -7.11 -9.83 -6.05
N HIS A 61 -7.06 -8.51 -5.93
CA HIS A 61 -7.69 -7.56 -6.86
C HIS A 61 -6.70 -6.89 -7.82
N GLY A 62 -5.47 -7.40 -7.89
CA GLY A 62 -4.42 -6.83 -8.73
C GLY A 62 -4.62 -7.16 -10.21
N LEU A 63 -3.94 -6.40 -11.07
CA LEU A 63 -3.93 -6.68 -12.50
C LEU A 63 -3.45 -8.11 -12.74
N LYS A 64 -4.29 -8.90 -13.42
CA LYS A 64 -3.93 -10.26 -13.85
C LYS A 64 -3.06 -10.15 -15.09
N LYS A 65 -1.94 -10.88 -15.14
CA LYS A 65 -1.05 -10.91 -16.31
C LYS A 65 -1.75 -11.29 -17.61
N ASP A 66 -2.83 -12.06 -17.53
CA ASP A 66 -3.63 -12.51 -18.68
C ASP A 66 -4.45 -11.37 -19.34
N HIS A 67 -4.43 -10.16 -18.76
CA HIS A 67 -5.15 -8.97 -19.24
C HIS A 67 -4.21 -7.90 -19.79
N LEU A 68 -2.91 -8.20 -19.98
CA LEU A 68 -1.97 -7.31 -20.64
C LEU A 68 -2.07 -7.53 -22.17
N PRO A 69 -2.42 -6.51 -22.98
CA PRO A 69 -2.43 -6.61 -24.44
C PRO A 69 -1.03 -6.77 -25.04
#